data_AF-A0A356ZXL1-F1
#
_entry.id   AF-A0A356ZXL1-F1
#
_cell.length_a   1.000
_cell.length_b   1.000
_cell.length_c   1.000
_cell.angle_alpha   90.00
_cell.angle_beta   90.00
_cell.angle_gamma   90.00
#
_symmetry.space_group_name_H-M   'P 1'
#
loop_
_entity.id
_entity.type
_entity.pdbx_description
1 polymer ?
#
loop_
_entity_poly.entity_id
_entity_poly.type
_entity_poly.pdbx_seq_one_letter_code
_entity_poly.pdbx_strand_id
1 'polypeptide(L)'
;MHGTLALPGLVNSHHHLFQTLTRGYAPNQGLFAWLQSLFPLWGHLNPEAIYQSALIGLAELMLSGCTTTSDHLYIVPEGQDSMRFFEATIEAAKRLGIRLYVTRGAMTRGWGHGGRGPSNLIEDEETVLQNMQDLVNRHHDPSPLAQIKVALSPVSLPA
;
A
#
# COMPACT_ATOMS: atom_id res chain seq x y z
N MET A 1 34.44 -0.38 15.35
CA MET A 1 33.24 -1.23 15.47
C MET A 1 33.68 -2.64 15.86
N HIS A 2 33.86 -2.92 17.15
CA HIS A 2 34.07 -4.29 17.62
C HIS A 2 32.80 -4.71 18.35
N GLY A 3 32.17 -5.83 17.95
CA GLY A 3 30.92 -6.35 18.54
C GLY A 3 29.65 -6.20 17.69
N THR A 4 29.74 -5.74 16.44
CA THR A 4 28.60 -5.60 15.53
C THR A 4 28.67 -6.58 14.36
N LEU A 5 27.54 -7.20 14.01
CA LEU A 5 27.38 -7.99 12.79
C LEU A 5 26.76 -7.13 11.69
N ALA A 6 27.39 -7.07 10.52
CA ALA A 6 26.82 -6.43 9.33
C ALA A 6 26.12 -7.49 8.47
N LEU A 7 24.89 -7.18 8.04
CA LEU A 7 24.09 -7.99 7.14
C LEU A 7 23.64 -7.14 5.95
N PRO A 8 23.28 -7.74 4.81
CA PRO A 8 22.43 -7.06 3.84
C PRO A 8 21.18 -6.53 4.53
N GLY A 9 20.73 -5.34 4.14
CA GLY A 9 19.50 -4.79 4.68
C GLY A 9 18.31 -5.71 4.38
N LEU A 10 17.42 -5.88 5.36
CA LEU A 10 16.27 -6.76 5.20
C LEU A 10 15.35 -6.24 4.09
N VAL A 11 14.70 -7.18 3.39
CA VAL A 11 13.73 -6.90 2.33
C VAL A 11 12.37 -7.41 2.78
N ASN A 12 11.44 -6.48 2.98
CA ASN A 12 10.04 -6.83 3.21
C ASN A 12 9.30 -6.88 1.87
N SER A 13 8.99 -8.08 1.39
CA SER A 13 8.39 -8.25 0.06
C SER A 13 6.88 -7.94 0.02
N HIS A 14 6.22 -7.75 1.16
CA HIS A 14 4.77 -7.49 1.21
C HIS A 14 4.38 -6.67 2.45
N HIS A 15 3.79 -5.49 2.24
CA HIS A 15 3.24 -4.67 3.32
C HIS A 15 1.92 -4.01 2.93
N HIS A 16 1.12 -3.60 3.91
CA HIS A 16 -0.03 -2.72 3.77
C HIS A 16 0.13 -1.52 4.72
N LEU A 17 0.84 -0.47 4.31
CA LEU A 17 1.25 0.62 5.21
C LEU A 17 0.06 1.39 5.79
N PHE A 18 -1.04 1.54 5.04
CA PHE A 18 -2.28 2.18 5.51
C PHE A 18 -2.88 1.53 6.76
N GLN A 19 -2.62 0.23 6.98
CA GLN A 19 -3.14 -0.51 8.13
C GLN A 19 -2.42 -0.13 9.44
N THR A 20 -1.31 0.61 9.36
CA THR A 20 -0.57 1.10 10.53
C THR A 20 -1.44 1.94 11.46
N LEU A 21 -2.41 2.69 10.91
CA LEU A 21 -3.34 3.53 11.67
C LEU A 21 -4.45 2.75 12.37
N THR A 22 -4.67 1.48 12.01
CA THR A 22 -5.75 0.64 12.56
C THR A 22 -5.24 -0.52 13.41
N ARG A 23 -3.98 -0.47 13.84
CA ARG A 23 -3.38 -1.49 14.71
C ARG A 23 -4.18 -1.62 16.01
N GLY A 24 -4.55 -2.85 16.35
CA GLY A 24 -5.32 -3.16 17.57
C GLY A 24 -6.82 -2.91 17.50
N TYR A 25 -7.39 -2.47 16.38
CA TYR A 25 -8.82 -2.13 16.28
C TYR A 25 -9.76 -3.36 16.30
N ALA A 26 -9.42 -4.42 15.57
CA ALA A 26 -10.22 -5.65 15.47
C ALA A 26 -9.37 -6.89 15.78
N PRO A 27 -8.88 -7.07 17.02
CA PRO A 27 -8.04 -8.21 17.37
C PRO A 27 -8.85 -9.52 17.38
N ASN A 28 -8.15 -10.65 17.22
CA ASN A 28 -8.68 -12.01 17.42
C ASN A 28 -9.87 -12.39 16.53
N GLN A 29 -9.87 -11.94 15.26
CA GLN A 29 -10.87 -12.30 14.27
C GLN A 29 -10.26 -13.10 13.11
N GLY A 30 -11.07 -13.92 12.44
CA GLY A 30 -10.71 -14.49 11.14
C GLY A 30 -10.66 -13.42 10.05
N LEU A 31 -9.91 -13.67 8.97
CA LEU A 31 -9.62 -12.70 7.91
C LEU A 31 -10.86 -11.94 7.40
N PHE A 32 -11.96 -12.63 7.09
CA PHE A 32 -13.12 -11.96 6.50
C PHE A 32 -13.90 -11.10 7.51
N ALA A 33 -14.02 -11.56 8.76
CA ALA A 33 -14.62 -10.75 9.83
C ALA A 33 -13.75 -9.51 10.13
N TRP A 34 -12.43 -9.69 10.10
CA TRP A 34 -11.46 -8.61 10.27
C TRP A 34 -11.58 -7.56 9.14
N LEU A 35 -11.65 -8.00 7.88
CA LEU A 35 -11.88 -7.11 6.73
C LEU A 35 -13.20 -6.35 6.84
N GLN A 36 -14.30 -7.05 7.18
CA GLN A 36 -15.61 -6.42 7.38
C GLN A 36 -15.60 -5.37 8.49
N SER A 37 -14.82 -5.59 9.56
CA SER A 37 -14.67 -4.64 10.65
C SER A 37 -13.88 -3.38 10.26
N LEU A 38 -12.95 -3.49 9.30
CA LEU A 38 -12.01 -2.42 8.96
C LEU A 38 -12.35 -1.65 7.70
N PHE A 39 -13.05 -2.26 6.73
CA PHE A 39 -13.49 -1.57 5.53
C PHE A 39 -14.26 -0.26 5.81
N PRO A 40 -15.17 -0.20 6.81
CA PRO A 40 -15.80 1.07 7.16
C PRO A 40 -14.81 2.14 7.62
N LEU A 41 -13.75 1.78 8.35
CA LEU A 41 -12.70 2.73 8.74
C LEU A 41 -11.86 3.15 7.53
N TRP A 42 -11.40 2.18 6.74
CA TRP A 42 -10.54 2.43 5.59
C TRP A 42 -11.23 3.22 4.48
N GLY A 43 -12.56 3.11 4.37
CA GLY A 43 -13.38 3.93 3.47
C GLY A 43 -13.34 5.43 3.72
N HIS A 44 -12.79 5.87 4.86
CA HIS A 44 -12.61 7.28 5.20
C HIS A 44 -11.15 7.76 5.11
N LEU A 45 -10.23 6.90 4.66
CA LEU A 45 -8.83 7.30 4.48
C LEU A 45 -8.73 8.35 3.36
N ASN A 46 -7.81 9.29 3.55
CA ASN A 46 -7.45 10.31 2.56
C ASN A 46 -5.93 10.29 2.34
N PRO A 47 -5.40 11.02 1.35
CA PRO A 47 -3.96 11.02 1.05
C PRO A 47 -3.08 11.39 2.26
N GLU A 48 -3.53 12.30 3.12
CA GLU A 48 -2.80 12.67 4.34
C GLU A 48 -2.70 11.49 5.31
N ALA A 49 -3.80 10.77 5.53
CA ALA A 49 -3.80 9.56 6.35
C ALA A 49 -2.87 8.48 5.77
N ILE A 50 -2.86 8.31 4.44
CA ILE A 50 -1.91 7.40 3.77
C ILE A 50 -0.47 7.85 4.02
N TYR A 51 -0.15 9.12 3.82
CA TYR A 51 1.18 9.66 4.06
C TYR A 51 1.66 9.42 5.50
N GLN A 52 0.83 9.74 6.50
CA GLN A 52 1.16 9.53 7.91
C GLN A 52 1.32 8.05 8.26
N SER A 53 0.43 7.18 7.74
CA SER A 53 0.52 5.74 7.94
C SER A 53 1.81 5.16 7.37
N ALA A 54 2.22 5.63 6.18
CA ALA A 54 3.43 5.23 5.50
C ALA A 54 4.66 5.73 6.25
N LEU A 55 4.69 6.98 6.70
CA LEU A 55 5.79 7.50 7.51
C LEU A 55 6.04 6.65 8.77
N ILE A 56 4.98 6.34 9.51
CA ILE A 56 5.10 5.55 10.74
C ILE A 56 5.59 4.13 10.41
N GLY A 57 4.92 3.43 9.49
CA GLY A 57 5.28 2.05 9.16
C GLY A 57 6.67 1.92 8.55
N LEU A 58 7.07 2.82 7.66
CA LEU A 58 8.40 2.83 7.05
C LEU A 58 9.49 3.15 8.07
N ALA A 59 9.26 4.10 9.00
CA ALA A 59 10.22 4.39 10.06
C ALA A 59 10.43 3.18 10.98
N GLU A 60 9.36 2.48 11.36
CA GLU A 60 9.43 1.24 12.15
C GLU A 60 10.23 0.14 11.42
N LEU A 61 9.99 -0.05 10.12
CA LEU A 61 10.74 -0.99 9.28
C LEU A 61 12.24 -0.64 9.24
N MET A 62 12.59 0.64 9.07
CA MET A 62 13.99 1.06 9.06
C MET A 62 14.67 0.81 10.40
N LEU A 63 14.00 1.12 11.51
CA LEU A 63 14.50 0.86 12.86
C LEU A 63 14.70 -0.64 13.13
N SER A 64 13.96 -1.51 12.44
CA SER A 64 14.13 -2.97 12.51
C SER A 64 15.12 -3.53 11.48
N GLY A 65 15.87 -2.69 10.76
CA GLY A 65 16.89 -3.12 9.79
C GLY A 65 16.37 -3.42 8.38
N CYS A 66 15.10 -3.09 8.07
CA CYS A 66 14.57 -3.15 6.71
C CYS A 66 15.10 -1.97 5.88
N THR A 67 15.53 -2.26 4.66
CA THR A 67 16.04 -1.25 3.72
C THR A 67 15.27 -1.16 2.42
N THR A 68 14.45 -2.17 2.13
CA THR A 68 13.58 -2.23 0.95
C THR A 68 12.25 -2.83 1.37
N THR A 69 11.14 -2.17 1.06
CA THR A 69 9.81 -2.76 1.24
C THR A 69 8.97 -2.62 -0.02
N SER A 70 7.88 -3.38 -0.10
CA SER A 70 6.74 -3.05 -0.95
C SER A 70 5.61 -2.43 -0.12
N ASP A 71 4.71 -1.69 -0.76
CA ASP A 71 3.42 -1.27 -0.17
C ASP A 71 2.28 -1.60 -1.13
N HIS A 72 1.40 -2.50 -0.68
CA HIS A 72 0.20 -2.91 -1.40
C HIS A 72 -1.00 -2.12 -0.92
N LEU A 73 -1.10 -0.89 -1.40
CA LEU A 73 -2.25 -0.02 -1.18
C LEU A 73 -3.34 -0.35 -2.22
N TYR A 74 -4.52 -0.75 -1.74
CA TYR A 74 -5.67 -1.07 -2.58
C TYR A 74 -6.95 -0.35 -2.15
N ILE A 75 -6.83 0.63 -1.24
CA ILE A 75 -7.94 1.40 -0.71
C ILE A 75 -7.90 2.78 -1.35
N VAL A 76 -8.83 3.01 -2.28
CA VAL A 76 -9.11 4.32 -2.87
C VAL A 76 -10.62 4.57 -2.72
N PRO A 77 -11.05 5.41 -1.78
CA PRO A 77 -12.46 5.75 -1.63
C PRO A 77 -13.02 6.46 -2.87
N GLU A 78 -14.28 6.15 -3.18
CA GLU A 78 -15.02 6.77 -4.28
C GLU A 78 -14.95 8.31 -4.24
N GLY A 79 -14.75 8.91 -5.41
CA GLY A 79 -14.64 10.37 -5.56
C GLY A 79 -13.30 10.97 -5.15
N GLN A 80 -12.31 10.15 -4.76
CA GLN A 80 -10.95 10.60 -4.49
C GLN A 80 -10.04 10.48 -5.71
N ASP A 81 -8.98 11.31 -5.75
CA ASP A 81 -7.91 11.17 -6.73
C ASP A 81 -6.99 9.99 -6.32
N SER A 82 -7.08 8.88 -7.05
CA SER A 82 -6.28 7.69 -6.79
C SER A 82 -4.78 7.96 -6.82
N MET A 83 -4.31 8.87 -7.68
CA MET A 83 -2.87 9.15 -7.82
C MET A 83 -2.29 9.73 -6.53
N ARG A 84 -3.02 10.62 -5.86
CA ARG A 84 -2.58 11.23 -4.60
C ARG A 84 -2.38 10.22 -3.46
N PHE A 85 -3.11 9.10 -3.47
CA PHE A 85 -2.94 8.04 -2.48
C PHE A 85 -1.58 7.34 -2.65
N PHE A 86 -1.23 6.96 -3.88
CA PHE A 86 0.06 6.31 -4.15
C PHE A 86 1.23 7.29 -4.02
N GLU A 87 1.05 8.54 -4.45
CA GLU A 87 2.05 9.60 -4.28
C GLU A 87 2.35 9.89 -2.82
N ALA A 88 1.34 9.86 -1.93
CA ALA A 88 1.55 9.99 -0.49
C ALA A 88 2.49 8.92 0.07
N THR A 89 2.35 7.64 -0.31
CA THR A 89 3.31 6.60 0.10
C THR A 89 4.71 6.87 -0.47
N ILE A 90 4.82 7.27 -1.74
CA ILE A 90 6.09 7.59 -2.39
C ILE A 90 6.79 8.78 -1.69
N GLU A 91 6.04 9.83 -1.36
CA GLU A 91 6.53 11.03 -0.65
C GLU A 91 7.07 10.64 0.73
N ALA A 92 6.39 9.76 1.47
CA ALA A 92 6.86 9.25 2.76
C ALA A 92 8.17 8.45 2.61
N ALA A 93 8.26 7.56 1.62
CA ALA A 93 9.48 6.79 1.36
C ALA A 93 10.65 7.68 0.93
N LYS A 94 10.41 8.68 0.08
CA LYS A 94 11.41 9.69 -0.32
C LYS A 94 11.92 10.48 0.89
N ARG A 95 11.01 10.91 1.78
CA ARG A 95 11.37 11.62 3.00
C ARG A 95 12.27 10.81 3.93
N LEU A 96 12.04 9.50 4.05
CA LEU A 96 12.80 8.63 4.94
C LEU A 96 14.06 8.01 4.28
N GLY A 97 14.14 8.01 2.95
CA GLY A 97 15.29 7.45 2.22
C GLY A 97 15.28 5.92 2.11
N ILE A 98 14.15 5.26 2.36
CA ILE A 98 13.98 3.80 2.18
C ILE A 98 13.66 3.47 0.71
N ARG A 99 14.12 2.32 0.22
CA ARG A 99 13.67 1.78 -1.08
C ARG A 99 12.25 1.26 -0.99
N LEU A 100 11.43 1.65 -1.96
CA LEU A 100 10.02 1.28 -2.00
C LEU A 100 9.64 0.73 -3.37
N TYR A 101 8.97 -0.41 -3.36
CA TYR A 101 8.10 -0.86 -4.43
C TYR A 101 6.67 -0.44 -4.11
N VAL A 102 6.19 0.64 -4.71
CA VAL A 102 4.77 1.01 -4.58
C VAL A 102 3.97 0.10 -5.52
N THR A 103 3.01 -0.65 -4.96
CA THR A 103 2.18 -1.54 -5.77
C THR A 103 0.79 -0.95 -5.93
N ARG A 104 0.38 -0.71 -7.18
CA ARG A 104 -0.96 -0.18 -7.49
C ARG A 104 -1.97 -1.28 -7.26
N GLY A 105 -2.53 -1.32 -6.05
CA GLY A 105 -3.62 -2.21 -5.69
C GLY A 105 -4.95 -1.75 -6.25
N ALA A 106 -5.87 -2.69 -6.47
CA ALA A 106 -7.20 -2.38 -6.98
C ALA A 106 -8.21 -3.44 -6.54
N MET A 107 -9.43 -3.00 -6.23
CA MET A 107 -10.60 -3.85 -6.13
C MET A 107 -11.59 -3.43 -7.22
N THR A 108 -11.84 -4.31 -8.18
CA THR A 108 -12.77 -4.04 -9.30
C THR A 108 -14.08 -4.81 -9.18
N ARG A 109 -14.22 -5.66 -8.15
CA ARG A 109 -15.41 -6.47 -7.90
C ARG A 109 -15.89 -6.34 -6.46
N GLY A 110 -17.15 -5.95 -6.30
CA GLY A 110 -17.81 -5.82 -5.01
C GLY A 110 -18.47 -7.10 -4.50
N TRP A 111 -19.04 -7.01 -3.30
CA TRP A 111 -19.90 -8.05 -2.73
C TRP A 111 -21.01 -8.46 -3.71
N GLY A 112 -21.21 -9.77 -3.90
CA GLY A 112 -22.26 -10.30 -4.77
C GLY A 112 -21.88 -10.42 -6.26
N HIS A 113 -20.74 -9.87 -6.69
CA HIS A 113 -20.23 -9.96 -8.06
C HIS A 113 -18.91 -10.75 -8.15
N GLY A 114 -18.75 -11.77 -7.29
CA GLY A 114 -17.53 -12.57 -7.19
C GLY A 114 -16.36 -11.86 -6.51
N GLY A 115 -16.58 -10.67 -5.95
CA GLY A 115 -15.63 -9.91 -5.14
C GLY A 115 -16.09 -9.71 -3.69
N ARG A 116 -15.25 -9.06 -2.89
CA ARG A 116 -15.46 -8.89 -1.43
C ARG A 116 -15.21 -7.46 -0.93
N GLY A 117 -15.10 -6.48 -1.84
CA GLY A 117 -14.94 -5.08 -1.48
C GLY A 117 -16.29 -4.37 -1.28
N PRO A 118 -16.39 -3.41 -0.34
CA PRO A 118 -17.56 -2.54 -0.22
C PRO A 118 -17.66 -1.63 -1.46
N SER A 119 -18.88 -1.23 -1.83
CA SER A 119 -19.14 -0.49 -3.09
C SER A 119 -18.33 0.79 -3.22
N ASN A 120 -18.13 1.53 -2.12
CA ASN A 120 -17.38 2.79 -2.09
C ASN A 120 -15.85 2.61 -2.21
N LEU A 121 -15.36 1.38 -2.32
CA LEU A 121 -13.95 1.06 -2.57
C LEU A 121 -13.74 0.27 -3.87
N ILE A 122 -14.80 0.10 -4.67
CA ILE A 122 -14.71 -0.53 -5.98
C ILE A 122 -14.39 0.52 -7.02
N GLU A 123 -13.33 0.29 -7.78
CA GLU A 123 -12.95 1.11 -8.91
C GLU A 123 -13.32 0.39 -10.23
N ASP A 124 -13.69 1.17 -11.24
CA ASP A 124 -13.91 0.69 -12.59
C ASP A 124 -12.61 0.14 -13.23
N GLU A 125 -12.71 -0.94 -14.00
CA GLU A 125 -11.54 -1.65 -14.55
C GLU A 125 -10.73 -0.80 -15.53
N GLU A 126 -11.37 -0.07 -16.43
CA GLU A 126 -10.70 0.80 -17.40
C GLU A 126 -9.96 1.94 -16.68
N THR A 127 -10.63 2.54 -15.70
CA THR A 127 -10.06 3.56 -14.83
C THR A 127 -8.84 3.05 -14.06
N VAL A 128 -8.92 1.83 -13.49
CA VAL A 128 -7.79 1.20 -12.79
C VAL A 128 -6.61 1.00 -13.72
N LEU A 129 -6.83 0.45 -14.92
CA LEU A 129 -5.77 0.19 -15.89
C LEU A 129 -5.08 1.47 -16.35
N GLN A 130 -5.85 2.54 -16.61
CA GLN A 130 -5.29 3.84 -16.95
C GLN A 130 -4.45 4.41 -15.79
N ASN A 131 -4.96 4.36 -14.56
CA ASN A 131 -4.23 4.85 -13.39
C ASN A 131 -2.96 4.04 -13.10
N MET A 132 -2.98 2.73 -13.35
CA MET A 132 -1.79 1.86 -13.29
C MET A 132 -0.73 2.33 -14.29
N GLN A 133 -1.12 2.58 -15.54
CA GLN A 133 -0.22 3.07 -16.58
C GLN A 133 0.35 4.44 -16.23
N ASP A 134 -0.47 5.35 -15.71
CA ASP A 134 -0.04 6.69 -15.31
C ASP A 134 0.94 6.65 -14.13
N LEU A 135 0.70 5.79 -13.13
CA LEU A 135 1.61 5.64 -11.99
C LEU A 135 2.98 5.13 -12.44
N VAL A 136 3.00 4.14 -13.34
CA VAL A 136 4.23 3.63 -13.96
C VAL A 136 4.95 4.75 -14.71
N ASN A 137 4.25 5.47 -15.59
CA ASN A 137 4.83 6.52 -16.42
C ASN A 137 5.44 7.66 -15.60
N ARG A 138 4.84 8.01 -14.46
CA ARG A 138 5.28 9.14 -13.62
C ARG A 138 6.37 8.77 -12.62
N HIS A 139 6.33 7.56 -12.06
CA HIS A 139 7.10 7.24 -10.85
C HIS A 139 7.99 6.00 -10.96
N HIS A 140 7.87 5.18 -12.01
CA HIS A 140 8.73 4.02 -12.15
C HIS A 140 10.13 4.42 -12.63
N ASP A 141 11.15 4.17 -11.81
CA ASP A 141 12.55 4.24 -12.23
C ASP A 141 13.08 2.80 -12.44
N PRO A 142 13.32 2.37 -13.69
CA PRO A 142 13.78 1.01 -13.97
C PRO A 142 15.26 0.81 -13.64
N SER A 143 16.02 1.86 -13.33
CA SER A 143 17.47 1.77 -13.15
C SER A 143 17.87 0.81 -12.02
N PRO A 144 19.07 0.21 -12.09
CA PRO A 144 19.64 -0.50 -10.96
C PRO A 144 19.71 0.42 -9.74
N LEU A 145 19.36 -0.10 -8.57
CA LEU A 145 19.41 0.62 -7.27
C LEU A 145 18.44 1.79 -7.10
N ALA A 146 17.53 2.03 -8.06
CA ALA A 146 16.49 3.06 -7.94
C ALA A 146 15.76 3.00 -6.60
N GLN A 147 15.46 4.18 -6.04
CA GLN A 147 14.75 4.25 -4.77
C GLN A 147 13.29 3.80 -4.90
N ILE A 148 12.62 4.19 -5.99
CA ILE A 148 11.20 3.96 -6.22
C ILE A 148 11.00 3.10 -7.46
N LYS A 149 10.27 1.99 -7.29
CA LYS A 149 9.77 1.17 -8.40
C LYS A 149 8.27 0.98 -8.25
N VAL A 150 7.58 0.82 -9.37
CA VAL A 150 6.13 0.61 -9.41
C VAL A 150 5.88 -0.83 -9.82
N ALA A 151 4.93 -1.48 -9.16
CA ALA A 151 4.38 -2.77 -9.57
C ALA A 151 2.85 -2.71 -9.60
N LEU A 152 2.20 -3.65 -10.28
CA LEU A 152 0.74 -3.72 -10.41
C LEU A 152 0.24 -4.92 -9.62
N SER A 153 -0.78 -4.74 -8.77
CA SER A 153 -1.14 -5.74 -7.75
C SER A 153 -2.66 -5.85 -7.53
N PRO A 154 -3.41 -6.52 -8.42
CA PRO A 154 -4.83 -6.81 -8.16
C PRO A 154 -5.01 -7.55 -6.83
N VAL A 155 -6.07 -7.24 -6.08
CA VAL A 155 -6.26 -7.71 -4.70
C VAL A 155 -6.47 -9.22 -4.60
N SER A 156 -7.25 -9.81 -5.51
CA SER A 156 -7.51 -11.25 -5.50
C SER A 156 -7.95 -11.74 -6.87
N LEU A 157 -7.80 -13.04 -7.11
CA LEU A 157 -8.46 -13.72 -8.22
C LEU A 157 -9.98 -13.76 -7.98
N PRO A 158 -10.79 -13.90 -9.05
CA PRO A 158 -12.20 -14.27 -8.92
C PRO A 158 -12.34 -15.56 -8.10
N ALA A 159 -13.29 -15.57 -7.16
CA ALA A 159 -13.70 -16.78 -6.47
C ALA A 159 -14.56 -17.68 -7.36
#